data_AF-A0A1Y3U5D0-F1
#
_entry.id   AF-A0A1Y3U5D0-F1
#
_cell.length_a   1.000
_cell.length_b   1.000
_cell.length_c   1.000
_cell.angle_alpha   90.00
_cell.angle_beta   90.00
_cell.angle_gamma   90.00
#
_symmetry.space_group_name_H-M   'P 1'
#
loop_
_entity.id
_entity.type
_entity.pdbx_description
1 polymer ?
#
loop_
_entity_poly.entity_id
_entity_poly.type
_entity_poly.pdbx_seq_one_letter_code
_entity_poly.pdbx_strand_id
1 'polypeptide(L)'
;MSTNSNDQGRAYEYAWMTALYKKLAVVRKTCVVANSSLDANKRAWNAISQDKRELYALSADAAVDMVLGLEPLMKENQGTLFLAFQKDEAGENGDVRDIVIYREDIPWEVGLSIKHNHTAVKHSRLSHVLDFGKEWYGIPCSKQYWDDIRPIFAMLNREKELGTKWSELHDKDGDVYIPLLKAFLDEVNRAYEREPEVAIRMFEYLVGMKDYHKIVSNDSKKMTSIHTFNLHGTLGRSSREKASAFEIPDASAPMKIRSMGFCLCAIKK
;
A
#
# COMPACT_ATOMS: atom_id res chain seq x y z
N MET A 1 -15.02 -6.91 -2.47
CA MET A 1 -14.63 -5.87 -3.44
C MET A 1 -15.08 -6.34 -4.82
N SER A 2 -15.75 -5.51 -5.62
CA SER A 2 -16.14 -5.91 -6.98
C SER A 2 -14.88 -6.11 -7.83
N THR A 3 -14.84 -7.19 -8.61
CA THR A 3 -13.75 -7.51 -9.56
C THR A 3 -13.38 -6.30 -10.43
N ASN A 4 -14.40 -5.53 -10.85
CA ASN A 4 -14.25 -4.31 -11.65
C ASN A 4 -13.37 -3.22 -11.04
N SER A 5 -13.32 -3.07 -9.71
CA SER A 5 -12.49 -2.05 -9.07
C SER A 5 -11.01 -2.46 -9.04
N ASN A 6 -10.74 -3.75 -8.90
CA ASN A 6 -9.38 -4.28 -8.87
C ASN A 6 -8.77 -4.24 -10.29
N ASP A 7 -9.56 -4.61 -11.30
CA ASP A 7 -9.10 -4.62 -12.69
C ASP A 7 -8.81 -3.21 -13.22
N GLN A 8 -9.53 -2.19 -12.75
CA GLN A 8 -9.20 -0.79 -13.10
C GLN A 8 -7.87 -0.34 -12.49
N GLY A 9 -7.59 -0.70 -11.23
CA GLY A 9 -6.29 -0.43 -10.60
C GLY A 9 -5.15 -1.08 -11.37
N ARG A 10 -5.27 -2.38 -11.64
CA ARG A 10 -4.30 -3.17 -12.41
C ARG A 10 -4.07 -2.65 -13.83
N ALA A 11 -5.13 -2.19 -14.50
CA ALA A 11 -5.00 -1.55 -15.81
C ALA A 11 -4.26 -0.21 -15.73
N TYR A 12 -4.48 0.59 -14.69
CA TYR A 12 -3.78 1.85 -14.50
C TYR A 12 -2.29 1.64 -14.15
N GLU A 13 -1.98 0.62 -13.34
CA GLU A 13 -0.61 0.15 -13.09
C GLU A 13 0.09 -0.25 -14.40
N TYR A 14 -0.61 -0.94 -15.31
CA TYR A 14 -0.08 -1.29 -16.64
C TYR A 14 0.24 -0.07 -17.52
N ALA A 15 -0.58 0.98 -17.46
CA ALA A 15 -0.30 2.24 -18.14
C ALA A 15 1.01 2.89 -17.64
N TRP A 16 1.21 2.91 -16.32
CA TRP A 16 2.44 3.43 -15.69
C TRP A 16 3.69 2.64 -16.08
N MET A 17 3.61 1.31 -16.06
CA MET A 17 4.71 0.44 -16.52
C MET A 17 5.08 0.75 -17.98
N THR A 18 4.08 0.93 -18.84
CA THR A 18 4.28 1.25 -20.26
C THR A 18 4.92 2.62 -20.45
N ALA A 19 4.44 3.65 -19.73
CA ALA A 19 4.99 5.01 -19.79
C ALA A 19 6.45 5.06 -19.33
N LEU A 20 6.77 4.39 -18.21
CA LEU A 20 8.13 4.26 -17.70
C LEU A 20 9.04 3.58 -18.71
N TYR A 21 8.66 2.39 -19.19
CA TYR A 21 9.45 1.63 -20.16
C TYR A 21 9.70 2.45 -21.43
N LYS A 22 8.66 3.07 -22.00
CA LYS A 22 8.76 3.90 -23.22
C LYS A 22 9.77 5.04 -23.05
N LYS A 23 9.78 5.72 -21.90
CA LYS A 23 10.72 6.83 -21.62
C LYS A 23 12.13 6.34 -21.36
N LEU A 24 12.29 5.24 -20.61
CA LEU A 24 13.58 4.76 -20.13
C LEU A 24 14.33 3.92 -21.17
N ALA A 25 13.64 3.09 -21.95
CA ALA A 25 14.25 2.23 -22.98
C ALA A 25 14.92 3.03 -24.11
N VAL A 26 14.56 4.30 -24.29
CA VAL A 26 15.18 5.20 -25.28
C VAL A 26 16.56 5.67 -24.83
N VAL A 27 16.79 5.80 -23.52
CA VAL A 27 18.03 6.42 -22.97
C VAL A 27 18.97 5.40 -22.32
N ARG A 28 18.49 4.20 -21.98
CA ARG A 28 19.27 3.15 -21.33
C ARG A 28 18.68 1.76 -21.54
N LYS A 29 19.48 0.74 -21.27
CA LYS A 29 19.00 -0.65 -21.22
C LYS A 29 17.98 -0.83 -20.08
N THR A 30 16.75 -1.18 -20.46
CA THR A 30 15.61 -1.35 -19.54
C THR A 30 14.90 -2.66 -19.82
N CYS A 31 14.56 -3.42 -18.78
CA CYS A 31 13.88 -4.71 -18.88
C CYS A 31 12.63 -4.71 -17.99
N VAL A 32 11.49 -5.14 -18.53
CA VAL A 32 10.30 -5.45 -17.73
C VAL A 32 10.39 -6.89 -17.27
N VAL A 33 10.32 -7.14 -15.97
CA VAL A 33 10.44 -8.47 -15.38
C VAL A 33 9.14 -9.24 -15.63
N ALA A 34 9.25 -10.42 -16.25
CA ALA A 34 8.12 -11.31 -16.46
C ALA A 34 7.73 -11.99 -15.14
N ASN A 35 6.47 -11.82 -14.72
CA ASN A 35 5.88 -12.50 -13.58
C ASN A 35 4.35 -12.59 -13.73
N SER A 36 3.68 -13.31 -12.82
CA SER A 36 2.22 -13.46 -12.84
C SER A 36 1.47 -12.13 -12.71
N SER A 37 2.02 -11.14 -11.98
CA SER A 37 1.44 -9.81 -11.84
C SER A 37 1.44 -9.04 -13.17
N LEU A 38 2.50 -9.15 -13.98
CA LEU A 38 2.56 -8.60 -15.33
C LEU A 38 1.43 -9.14 -16.21
N ASP A 39 1.22 -10.46 -16.19
CA ASP A 39 0.17 -11.10 -16.97
C ASP A 39 -1.23 -10.70 -16.50
N ALA A 40 -1.43 -10.57 -15.19
CA ALA A 40 -2.69 -10.09 -14.61
C ALA A 40 -2.97 -8.63 -15.02
N ASN A 41 -1.98 -7.75 -14.90
CA ASN A 41 -2.12 -6.33 -15.24
C ASN A 41 -2.34 -6.13 -16.74
N LYS A 42 -1.66 -6.90 -17.58
CA LYS A 42 -1.87 -6.90 -19.03
C LYS A 42 -3.27 -7.39 -19.41
N ARG A 43 -3.79 -8.43 -18.76
CA ARG A 43 -5.18 -8.89 -18.97
C ARG A 43 -6.18 -7.82 -18.58
N ALA A 44 -6.00 -7.17 -17.43
CA ALA A 44 -6.87 -6.08 -16.98
C ALA A 44 -6.85 -4.89 -17.95
N TRP A 45 -5.67 -4.49 -18.43
CA TRP A 45 -5.50 -3.49 -19.48
C TRP A 45 -6.27 -3.85 -20.77
N ASN A 46 -6.17 -5.10 -21.21
CA ASN A 46 -6.86 -5.59 -22.40
C ASN A 46 -8.38 -5.73 -22.21
N ALA A 47 -8.88 -5.73 -20.97
CA ALA A 47 -10.31 -5.85 -20.67
C ALA A 47 -11.02 -4.49 -20.55
N ILE A 48 -10.30 -3.39 -20.28
CA ILE A 48 -10.90 -2.04 -20.22
C ILE A 48 -11.17 -1.45 -21.61
N SER A 49 -12.11 -0.50 -21.68
CA SER A 49 -12.48 0.21 -22.91
C SER A 49 -11.33 1.08 -23.44
N GLN A 50 -11.38 1.38 -24.74
CA GLN A 50 -10.39 2.23 -25.41
C GLN A 50 -10.27 3.61 -24.74
N ASP A 51 -11.40 4.28 -24.46
CA ASP A 51 -11.42 5.59 -23.77
C ASP A 51 -10.69 5.54 -22.43
N LYS A 52 -10.85 4.46 -21.65
CA LYS A 52 -10.14 4.29 -20.38
C LYS A 52 -8.65 4.07 -20.59
N ARG A 53 -8.25 3.30 -21.60
CA ARG A 53 -6.82 3.12 -21.94
C ARG A 53 -6.18 4.44 -22.29
N GLU A 54 -6.83 5.25 -23.12
CA GLU A 54 -6.36 6.57 -23.52
C GLU A 54 -6.24 7.50 -22.32
N LEU A 55 -7.25 7.55 -21.45
CA LEU A 55 -7.22 8.33 -20.22
C LEU A 55 -6.07 7.91 -19.29
N TYR A 56 -5.88 6.60 -19.09
CA TYR A 56 -4.84 6.06 -18.21
C TYR A 56 -3.45 6.30 -18.77
N ALA A 57 -3.26 6.10 -20.07
CA ALA A 57 -1.99 6.39 -20.75
C ALA A 57 -1.65 7.88 -20.67
N LEU A 58 -2.62 8.77 -20.93
CA LEU A 58 -2.43 10.22 -20.83
C LEU A 58 -2.04 10.64 -19.40
N SER A 59 -2.74 10.10 -18.40
CA SER A 59 -2.46 10.38 -16.98
C SER A 59 -1.06 9.93 -16.56
N ALA A 60 -0.64 8.73 -16.98
CA ALA A 60 0.70 8.23 -16.71
C ALA A 60 1.78 9.03 -17.45
N ASP A 61 1.60 9.29 -18.75
CA ASP A 61 2.56 10.06 -19.57
C ASP A 61 2.74 11.50 -19.05
N ALA A 62 1.69 12.12 -18.51
CA ALA A 62 1.76 13.48 -17.95
C ALA A 62 2.58 13.56 -16.65
N ALA A 63 2.66 12.48 -15.87
CA ALA A 63 3.29 12.49 -14.55
C ALA A 63 4.64 11.73 -14.51
N VAL A 64 4.94 10.89 -15.51
CA VAL A 64 6.16 10.07 -15.53
C VAL A 64 7.43 10.92 -15.46
N ASP A 65 7.48 12.06 -16.15
CA ASP A 65 8.68 12.90 -16.17
C ASP A 65 8.97 13.54 -14.79
N MET A 66 7.93 13.77 -13.96
CA MET A 66 8.09 14.25 -12.58
C MET A 66 8.75 13.17 -11.71
N VAL A 67 8.28 11.91 -11.79
CA VAL A 67 8.91 10.77 -11.08
C VAL A 67 10.36 10.60 -11.50
N LEU A 68 10.64 10.66 -12.81
CA LEU A 68 12.01 10.58 -13.32
C LEU A 68 12.87 11.81 -12.97
N GLY A 69 12.24 12.92 -12.56
CA GLY A 69 12.92 14.08 -12.00
C GLY A 69 13.29 13.88 -10.53
N LEU A 70 12.41 13.22 -9.76
CA LEU A 70 12.64 12.83 -8.37
C LEU A 70 13.72 11.75 -8.24
N GLU A 71 13.85 10.86 -9.24
CA GLU A 71 14.74 9.70 -9.16
C GLU A 71 15.78 9.64 -10.29
N PRO A 72 16.85 10.46 -10.23
CA PRO A 72 17.86 10.55 -11.30
C PRO A 72 18.54 9.23 -11.66
N LEU A 73 18.73 8.32 -10.70
CA LEU A 73 19.34 7.01 -10.93
C LEU A 73 18.55 6.13 -11.92
N MET A 74 17.25 6.37 -12.10
CA MET A 74 16.46 5.72 -13.14
C MET A 74 16.99 6.05 -14.54
N LYS A 75 17.49 7.27 -14.77
CA LYS A 75 17.96 7.73 -16.09
C LYS A 75 19.45 7.47 -16.34
N GLU A 76 20.23 7.15 -15.31
CA GLU A 76 21.67 6.90 -15.45
C GLU A 76 21.94 5.71 -16.38
N ASN A 77 22.68 5.92 -17.47
CA ASN A 77 22.95 4.88 -18.47
C ASN A 77 24.09 3.94 -18.04
N GLN A 78 23.91 3.29 -16.90
CA GLN A 78 24.82 2.28 -16.35
C GLN A 78 24.04 1.10 -15.81
N GLY A 79 24.46 -0.12 -16.16
CA GLY A 79 23.76 -1.35 -15.80
C GLY A 79 22.39 -1.49 -16.48
N THR A 80 21.70 -2.59 -16.18
CA THR A 80 20.33 -2.83 -16.65
C THR A 80 19.34 -2.33 -15.60
N LEU A 81 18.36 -1.51 -16.02
CA LEU A 81 17.25 -1.14 -15.15
C LEU A 81 16.14 -2.18 -15.27
N PHE A 82 15.65 -2.66 -14.15
CA PHE A 82 14.54 -3.60 -14.09
C PHE A 82 13.29 -2.89 -13.59
N LEU A 83 12.17 -3.10 -14.30
CA LEU A 83 10.84 -2.67 -13.91
C LEU A 83 10.02 -3.93 -13.61
N ALA A 84 9.56 -4.10 -12.38
CA ALA A 84 8.79 -5.26 -11.97
C ALA A 84 7.46 -4.84 -11.36
N PHE A 85 6.37 -5.50 -11.73
CA PHE A 85 5.17 -5.45 -10.89
C PHE A 85 5.44 -6.22 -9.62
N GLN A 86 4.99 -5.67 -8.49
CA GLN A 86 5.13 -6.34 -7.21
C GLN A 86 4.23 -7.59 -7.16
N LYS A 87 4.68 -8.64 -6.49
CA LYS A 87 3.88 -9.86 -6.29
C LYS A 87 2.85 -9.64 -5.19
N ASP A 88 1.68 -10.25 -5.33
CA ASP A 88 0.59 -10.16 -4.34
C ASP A 88 1.09 -10.56 -2.92
N GLU A 89 1.97 -11.57 -2.81
CA GLU A 89 2.60 -12.04 -1.55
C GLU A 89 3.39 -10.94 -0.81
N ALA A 90 4.05 -10.03 -1.54
CA ALA A 90 4.78 -8.94 -0.90
C ALA A 90 3.84 -7.90 -0.28
N GLY A 91 2.66 -7.71 -0.87
CA GLY A 91 1.59 -6.87 -0.32
C GLY A 91 1.05 -7.37 1.02
N GLU A 92 0.94 -8.69 1.17
CA GLU A 92 0.56 -9.33 2.43
C GLU A 92 1.58 -9.03 3.53
N ASN A 93 2.87 -9.08 3.19
CA ASN A 93 3.99 -8.83 4.10
C ASN A 93 4.30 -7.35 4.38
N GLY A 94 3.45 -6.40 3.97
CA GLY A 94 3.65 -4.99 4.30
C GLY A 94 4.12 -4.09 3.16
N ASP A 95 4.47 -4.64 2.00
CA ASP A 95 4.95 -3.84 0.86
C ASP A 95 3.79 -3.22 0.07
N VAL A 96 3.67 -1.89 0.13
CA VAL A 96 2.56 -1.13 -0.49
C VAL A 96 2.84 -0.69 -1.93
N ARG A 97 4.00 -1.09 -2.49
CA ARG A 97 4.43 -0.76 -3.84
C ARG A 97 3.73 -1.66 -4.86
N ASP A 98 3.28 -1.07 -5.95
CA ASP A 98 2.68 -1.80 -7.07
C ASP A 98 3.72 -2.05 -8.18
N ILE A 99 4.68 -1.14 -8.36
CA ILE A 99 5.83 -1.28 -9.26
C ILE A 99 7.12 -1.06 -8.46
N VAL A 100 8.09 -1.96 -8.63
CA VAL A 100 9.44 -1.85 -8.07
C VAL A 100 10.43 -1.65 -9.22
N ILE A 101 11.27 -0.64 -9.09
CA ILE A 101 12.28 -0.24 -10.06
C ILE A 101 13.64 -0.41 -9.41
N TYR A 102 14.53 -1.21 -9.99
CA TYR A 102 15.81 -1.51 -9.35
C TYR A 102 16.92 -1.76 -10.36
N ARG A 103 18.15 -1.79 -9.85
CA ARG A 103 19.36 -2.15 -10.59
C ARG A 103 20.09 -3.24 -9.82
N GLU A 104 20.66 -4.20 -10.52
CA GLU A 104 21.45 -5.27 -9.87
C GLU A 104 22.91 -4.85 -9.64
N ASP A 105 23.41 -3.86 -10.40
CA ASP A 105 24.78 -3.38 -10.28
C ASP A 105 25.02 -2.44 -9.09
N ILE A 106 23.96 -1.99 -8.42
CA ILE A 106 24.01 -1.15 -7.22
C ILE A 106 22.88 -1.52 -6.24
N PRO A 107 23.07 -1.41 -4.90
CA PRO A 107 22.01 -1.65 -3.92
C PRO A 107 21.03 -0.46 -3.87
N TRP A 108 20.18 -0.37 -4.88
CA TRP A 108 19.19 0.68 -5.05
C TRP A 108 17.90 0.15 -5.68
N GLU A 109 16.78 0.54 -5.10
CA GLU A 109 15.44 0.32 -5.62
C GLU A 109 14.54 1.51 -5.27
N VAL A 110 13.50 1.72 -6.07
CA VAL A 110 12.44 2.70 -5.83
C VAL A 110 11.09 2.03 -6.02
N GLY A 111 10.17 2.33 -5.11
CA GLY A 111 8.78 1.92 -5.20
C GLY A 111 7.86 2.96 -5.80
N LEU A 112 6.89 2.50 -6.58
CA LEU A 112 5.72 3.29 -6.95
C LEU A 112 4.45 2.60 -6.44
N SER A 113 3.59 3.33 -5.74
CA SER A 113 2.24 2.89 -5.38
C SER A 113 1.24 3.67 -6.23
N ILE A 114 0.63 3.01 -7.20
CA ILE A 114 -0.25 3.59 -8.21
C ILE A 114 -1.70 3.44 -7.75
N LYS A 115 -2.39 4.57 -7.58
CA LYS A 115 -3.79 4.58 -7.15
C LYS A 115 -4.64 5.43 -8.08
N HIS A 116 -5.83 4.92 -8.39
CA HIS A 116 -6.81 5.59 -9.24
C HIS A 116 -8.00 6.02 -8.38
N ASN A 117 -8.21 7.33 -8.22
CA ASN A 117 -9.28 7.93 -7.41
C ASN A 117 -9.34 7.46 -5.93
N HIS A 118 -8.26 6.88 -5.39
CA HIS A 118 -8.22 6.34 -4.03
C HIS A 118 -7.00 6.85 -3.26
N THR A 119 -7.23 7.41 -2.08
CA THR A 119 -6.18 8.09 -1.28
C THR A 119 -5.73 7.31 -0.04
N ALA A 120 -6.43 6.25 0.39
CA ALA A 120 -6.06 5.55 1.63
C ALA A 120 -4.75 4.76 1.50
N VAL A 121 -4.02 4.60 2.62
CA VAL A 121 -2.67 4.00 2.66
C VAL A 121 -2.73 2.49 2.90
N LYS A 122 -3.69 2.01 3.71
CA LYS A 122 -4.10 0.59 3.84
C LYS A 122 -5.45 0.49 4.55
N HIS A 123 -6.12 -0.66 4.42
CA HIS A 123 -7.29 -1.01 5.23
C HIS A 123 -6.92 -2.17 6.16
N SER A 124 -6.36 -1.85 7.33
CA SER A 124 -6.02 -2.86 8.34
C SER A 124 -7.27 -3.59 8.80
N ARG A 125 -7.18 -4.91 8.95
CA ARG A 125 -8.31 -5.78 9.31
C ARG A 125 -7.96 -6.62 10.53
N LEU A 126 -8.91 -6.71 11.46
CA LEU A 126 -8.87 -7.66 12.58
C LEU A 126 -9.64 -8.91 12.20
N SER A 127 -9.17 -10.06 12.64
CA SER A 127 -9.75 -11.37 12.32
C SER A 127 -9.51 -12.35 13.47
N HIS A 128 -10.34 -13.38 13.55
CA HIS A 128 -10.15 -14.50 14.49
C HIS A 128 -9.06 -15.50 14.08
N VAL A 129 -8.44 -15.30 12.90
CA VAL A 129 -7.39 -16.18 12.37
C VAL A 129 -6.08 -15.43 12.15
N LEU A 130 -6.14 -14.16 11.75
CA LEU A 130 -4.95 -13.38 11.46
C LEU A 130 -4.41 -12.76 12.75
N ASP A 131 -3.21 -13.15 13.14
CA ASP A 131 -2.49 -12.59 14.26
C ASP A 131 -1.95 -11.20 13.89
N PHE A 132 -2.74 -10.16 14.15
CA PHE A 132 -2.36 -8.80 13.74
C PHE A 132 -1.05 -8.35 14.41
N GLY A 133 -0.75 -8.82 15.63
CA GLY A 133 0.48 -8.43 16.30
C GLY A 133 1.71 -8.98 15.60
N LYS A 134 1.64 -10.25 15.20
CA LYS A 134 2.68 -10.89 14.41
C LYS A 134 2.85 -10.18 13.07
N GLU A 135 1.76 -9.90 12.37
CA GLU A 135 1.80 -9.31 11.04
C GLU A 135 2.20 -7.83 11.04
N TRP A 136 1.74 -7.04 12.01
CA TRP A 136 1.90 -5.58 11.98
C TRP A 136 3.15 -5.11 12.71
N TYR A 137 3.58 -5.82 13.74
CA TYR A 137 4.74 -5.42 14.54
C TYR A 137 5.58 -6.60 15.03
N GLY A 138 5.47 -7.77 14.39
CA GLY A 138 6.38 -8.90 14.60
C GLY A 138 6.21 -9.66 15.92
N ILE A 139 5.18 -9.36 16.71
CA ILE A 139 4.96 -9.98 18.03
C ILE A 139 3.59 -10.65 18.06
N PRO A 140 3.51 -11.99 18.20
CA PRO A 140 2.24 -12.68 18.30
C PRO A 140 1.34 -12.11 19.40
N CYS A 141 0.05 -11.98 19.07
CA CYS A 141 -0.94 -11.54 20.04
C CYS A 141 -0.99 -12.49 21.24
N SER A 142 -1.17 -11.91 22.42
CA SER A 142 -1.26 -12.64 23.67
C SER A 142 -2.44 -13.62 23.69
N LYS A 143 -2.33 -14.66 24.52
CA LYS A 143 -3.45 -15.55 24.82
C LYS A 143 -4.68 -14.76 25.30
N GLN A 144 -4.46 -13.69 26.06
CA GLN A 144 -5.54 -12.83 26.56
C GLN A 144 -6.33 -12.20 25.40
N TYR A 145 -5.65 -11.63 24.40
CA TYR A 145 -6.31 -11.09 23.21
C TYR A 145 -7.20 -12.14 22.52
N TRP A 146 -6.66 -13.35 22.30
CA TRP A 146 -7.41 -14.42 21.67
C TRP A 146 -8.62 -14.87 22.49
N ASP A 147 -8.48 -14.91 23.82
CA ASP A 147 -9.59 -15.22 24.73
C ASP A 147 -10.65 -14.11 24.73
N ASP A 148 -10.24 -12.84 24.64
CA ASP A 148 -11.13 -11.67 24.61
C ASP A 148 -11.97 -11.61 23.33
N ILE A 149 -11.40 -11.91 22.16
CA ILE A 149 -12.13 -11.85 20.88
C ILE A 149 -12.93 -13.11 20.57
N ARG A 150 -12.58 -14.25 21.19
CA ARG A 150 -13.25 -15.54 20.97
C ARG A 150 -14.78 -15.48 21.11
N PRO A 151 -15.38 -14.92 22.18
CA PRO A 151 -16.83 -14.86 22.32
C PRO A 151 -17.50 -14.04 21.20
N ILE A 152 -16.85 -12.97 20.74
CA ILE A 152 -17.35 -12.10 19.66
C ILE A 152 -17.48 -12.90 18.37
N PHE A 153 -16.40 -13.59 17.96
CA PHE A 153 -16.40 -14.35 16.72
C PHE A 153 -17.20 -15.66 16.80
N ALA A 154 -17.33 -16.25 17.99
CA ALA A 154 -18.23 -17.38 18.20
C ALA A 154 -19.70 -16.99 17.97
N MET A 155 -20.12 -15.82 18.49
CA MET A 155 -21.45 -15.27 18.23
C MET A 155 -21.64 -15.01 16.73
N LEU A 156 -20.68 -14.35 16.07
CA LEU A 156 -20.77 -14.05 14.64
C LEU A 156 -20.88 -15.32 13.77
N ASN A 157 -20.14 -16.38 14.12
CA ASN A 157 -20.23 -17.66 13.41
C ASN A 157 -21.59 -18.31 13.61
N ARG A 158 -22.15 -18.28 14.82
CA ARG A 158 -23.50 -18.78 15.09
C ARG A 158 -24.56 -18.03 14.29
N GLU A 159 -24.53 -16.71 14.27
CA GLU A 159 -25.49 -15.90 13.50
C GLU A 159 -25.37 -16.16 11.99
N LYS A 160 -24.15 -16.35 11.51
CA LYS A 160 -23.89 -16.75 10.12
C LYS A 160 -24.49 -18.13 9.80
N GLU A 161 -24.38 -19.10 10.70
CA GLU A 161 -24.97 -20.44 10.55
C GLU A 161 -26.51 -20.40 10.55
N LEU A 162 -27.10 -19.48 11.33
CA LEU A 162 -28.54 -19.23 11.33
C LEU A 162 -29.04 -18.47 10.08
N GLY A 163 -28.12 -17.98 9.24
CA GLY A 163 -28.44 -17.21 8.04
C GLY A 163 -28.84 -15.76 8.33
N THR A 164 -28.61 -15.28 9.57
CA THR A 164 -28.88 -13.90 9.97
C THR A 164 -28.03 -12.95 9.12
N LYS A 165 -28.67 -11.96 8.50
CA LYS A 165 -27.93 -10.94 7.75
C LYS A 165 -27.25 -9.97 8.72
N TRP A 166 -26.11 -9.43 8.30
CA TRP A 166 -25.43 -8.39 9.08
C TRP A 166 -26.37 -7.25 9.50
N SER A 167 -27.26 -6.80 8.59
CA SER A 167 -28.24 -5.75 8.87
C SER A 167 -29.20 -6.08 10.01
N GLU A 168 -29.46 -7.36 10.26
CA GLU A 168 -30.45 -7.85 11.23
C GLU A 168 -29.88 -8.01 12.65
N LEU A 169 -28.55 -7.91 12.82
CA LEU A 169 -27.92 -7.88 14.15
C LEU A 169 -28.36 -6.64 14.92
N HIS A 170 -28.82 -6.83 16.15
CA HIS A 170 -29.43 -5.76 16.96
C HIS A 170 -28.40 -4.72 17.45
N ASP A 171 -27.43 -5.13 18.28
CA ASP A 171 -26.45 -4.22 18.87
C ASP A 171 -25.02 -4.49 18.37
N LYS A 172 -24.75 -4.09 17.12
CA LYS A 172 -23.43 -4.28 16.51
C LYS A 172 -22.33 -3.54 17.26
N ASP A 173 -22.67 -2.39 17.83
CA ASP A 173 -21.71 -1.55 18.55
C ASP A 173 -21.30 -2.24 19.85
N GLY A 174 -22.26 -2.65 20.66
CA GLY A 174 -22.04 -3.32 21.94
C GLY A 174 -21.54 -4.77 21.81
N ASP A 175 -22.03 -5.52 20.82
CA ASP A 175 -21.74 -6.95 20.70
C ASP A 175 -20.48 -7.24 19.87
N VAL A 176 -20.10 -6.34 18.96
CA VAL A 176 -19.00 -6.58 18.02
C VAL A 176 -17.94 -5.49 18.05
N TYR A 177 -18.30 -4.25 17.67
CA TYR A 177 -17.31 -3.23 17.39
C TYR A 177 -16.58 -2.76 18.65
N ILE A 178 -17.30 -2.37 19.71
CA ILE A 178 -16.68 -1.88 20.95
C ILE A 178 -15.80 -2.96 21.60
N PRO A 179 -16.27 -4.20 21.85
CA PRO A 179 -15.43 -5.21 22.49
C PRO A 179 -14.21 -5.58 21.65
N LEU A 180 -14.35 -5.69 20.32
CA LEU A 180 -13.24 -6.02 19.44
C LEU A 180 -12.18 -4.92 19.41
N LEU A 181 -12.61 -3.65 19.34
CA LEU A 181 -11.70 -2.50 19.37
C LEU A 181 -11.02 -2.34 20.74
N LYS A 182 -11.73 -2.62 21.84
CA LYS A 182 -11.11 -2.65 23.18
C LYS A 182 -10.04 -3.73 23.28
N ALA A 183 -10.35 -4.98 22.90
CA ALA A 183 -9.38 -6.07 22.90
C ALA A 183 -8.14 -5.73 22.06
N PHE A 184 -8.34 -5.12 20.88
CA PHE A 184 -7.25 -4.62 20.04
C PHE A 184 -6.40 -3.55 20.74
N LEU A 185 -7.02 -2.51 21.32
CA LEU A 185 -6.31 -1.44 22.00
C LEU A 185 -5.52 -1.97 23.21
N ASP A 186 -6.14 -2.83 24.02
CA ASP A 186 -5.51 -3.42 25.19
C ASP A 186 -4.31 -4.29 24.78
N GLU A 187 -4.41 -5.01 23.66
CA GLU A 187 -3.29 -5.80 23.14
C GLU A 187 -2.14 -4.92 22.64
N VAL A 188 -2.44 -3.86 21.88
CA VAL A 188 -1.39 -2.93 21.44
C VAL A 188 -0.73 -2.23 22.63
N ASN A 189 -1.50 -1.84 23.65
CA ASN A 189 -0.96 -1.25 24.87
C ASN A 189 -0.02 -2.21 25.60
N ARG A 190 -0.43 -3.48 25.81
CA ARG A 190 0.44 -4.51 26.40
C ARG A 190 1.72 -4.72 25.61
N ALA A 191 1.63 -4.78 24.28
CA ALA A 191 2.78 -4.94 23.41
C ALA A 191 3.72 -3.73 23.52
N TYR A 192 3.17 -2.50 23.51
CA TYR A 192 3.90 -1.25 23.60
C TYR A 192 4.58 -1.03 24.96
N GLU A 193 3.92 -1.42 26.06
CA GLU A 193 4.50 -1.36 27.41
C GLU A 193 5.71 -2.28 27.57
N ARG A 194 5.72 -3.41 26.86
CA ARG A 194 6.85 -4.35 26.85
C ARG A 194 7.95 -3.93 25.89
N GLU A 195 7.59 -3.42 24.72
CA GLU A 195 8.53 -3.06 23.65
C GLU A 195 8.06 -1.78 22.91
N PRO A 196 8.60 -0.60 23.28
CA PRO A 196 8.20 0.68 22.66
C PRO A 196 8.40 0.74 21.13
N GLU A 197 9.32 -0.04 20.58
CA GLU A 197 9.59 -0.16 19.14
C GLU A 197 8.38 -0.68 18.35
N VAL A 198 7.39 -1.28 19.01
CA VAL A 198 6.08 -1.61 18.42
C VAL A 198 5.46 -0.40 17.73
N ALA A 199 5.64 0.81 18.26
CA ALA A 199 5.14 2.04 17.65
C ALA A 199 5.72 2.26 16.24
N ILE A 200 7.02 2.02 16.07
CA ILE A 200 7.73 2.20 14.80
C ILE A 200 7.28 1.12 13.82
N ARG A 201 7.33 -0.17 14.22
CA ARG A 201 6.95 -1.29 13.33
C ARG A 201 5.49 -1.20 12.89
N MET A 202 4.58 -0.85 13.80
CA MET A 202 3.18 -0.66 13.47
C MET A 202 2.98 0.52 12.50
N PHE A 203 3.72 1.62 12.68
CA PHE A 203 3.68 2.75 11.75
C PHE A 203 4.21 2.36 10.36
N GLU A 204 5.34 1.64 10.29
CA GLU A 204 5.90 1.11 9.04
C GLU A 204 4.93 0.16 8.34
N TYR A 205 4.24 -0.72 9.08
CA TYR A 205 3.24 -1.60 8.48
C TYR A 205 2.05 -0.82 7.88
N LEU A 206 1.60 0.24 8.56
CA LEU A 206 0.46 1.05 8.13
C LEU A 206 0.80 1.98 6.97
N VAL A 207 2.02 2.50 6.93
CA VAL A 207 2.46 3.50 5.95
C VAL A 207 3.18 2.86 4.77
N GLY A 208 4.02 1.86 5.03
CA GLY A 208 4.84 1.14 4.06
C GLY A 208 6.22 0.84 4.64
N MET A 209 6.66 -0.42 4.56
CA MET A 209 7.96 -0.88 5.09
C MET A 209 9.17 -0.50 4.21
N LYS A 210 8.91 0.09 3.05
CA LYS A 210 9.90 0.50 2.06
C LYS A 210 9.52 1.87 1.55
N ASP A 211 10.51 2.70 1.23
CA ASP A 211 10.23 4.02 0.69
C ASP A 211 9.65 3.93 -0.72
N TYR A 212 8.72 4.83 -1.03
CA TYR A 212 8.03 4.84 -2.30
C TYR A 212 7.40 6.19 -2.64
N HIS A 213 7.10 6.40 -3.92
CA HIS A 213 6.21 7.45 -4.38
C HIS A 213 4.80 6.91 -4.58
N LYS A 214 3.84 7.48 -3.87
CA LYS A 214 2.42 7.25 -4.11
C LYS A 214 1.91 8.20 -5.18
N ILE A 215 1.43 7.64 -6.26
CA ILE A 215 0.85 8.34 -7.38
C ILE A 215 -0.67 8.20 -7.28
N VAL A 216 -1.38 9.32 -7.30
CA VAL A 216 -2.84 9.34 -7.23
C VAL A 216 -3.40 10.12 -8.40
N SER A 217 -4.09 9.44 -9.31
CA SER A 217 -4.92 10.12 -10.32
C SER A 217 -6.25 10.56 -9.70
N ASN A 218 -6.63 11.81 -9.94
CA ASN A 218 -7.95 12.33 -9.63
C ASN A 218 -8.61 12.85 -10.91
N ASP A 219 -9.52 12.05 -11.46
CA ASP A 219 -10.12 12.33 -12.77
C ASP A 219 -11.01 13.56 -12.74
N SER A 220 -11.75 13.75 -11.63
CA SER A 220 -12.64 14.91 -11.48
C SER A 220 -11.89 16.24 -11.46
N LYS A 221 -10.66 16.24 -10.93
CA LYS A 221 -9.76 17.39 -10.91
C LYS A 221 -8.79 17.42 -12.10
N LYS A 222 -8.82 16.40 -12.96
CA LYS A 222 -7.86 16.19 -14.07
C LYS A 222 -6.41 16.38 -13.62
N MET A 223 -6.05 15.80 -12.48
CA MET A 223 -4.78 16.03 -11.81
C MET A 223 -4.20 14.71 -11.33
N THR A 224 -2.89 14.56 -11.48
CA THR A 224 -2.11 13.47 -10.88
C THR A 224 -1.21 14.05 -9.80
N SER A 225 -1.39 13.58 -8.57
CA SER A 225 -0.57 14.00 -7.42
C SER A 225 0.46 12.93 -7.09
N ILE A 226 1.65 13.37 -6.69
CA ILE A 226 2.73 12.49 -6.22
C ILE A 226 2.98 12.83 -4.76
N HIS A 227 2.86 11.83 -3.90
CA HIS A 227 3.20 11.92 -2.47
C HIS A 227 4.39 11.01 -2.21
N THR A 228 5.40 11.53 -1.53
CA THR A 228 6.63 10.78 -1.26
C THR A 228 6.64 10.29 0.17
N PHE A 229 6.91 9.00 0.35
CA PHE A 229 7.05 8.35 1.64
C PHE A 229 8.51 7.88 1.77
N ASN A 230 9.34 8.70 2.40
CA ASN A 230 10.79 8.51 2.51
C ASN A 230 11.18 8.30 3.99
N LEU A 231 10.74 7.19 4.58
CA LEU A 231 10.97 6.86 5.99
C LEU A 231 12.41 6.42 6.28
N HIS A 232 13.10 5.89 5.27
CA HIS A 232 14.45 5.34 5.41
C HIS A 232 15.52 6.13 4.63
N GLY A 233 15.16 7.26 4.02
CA GLY A 233 16.10 8.12 3.29
C GLY A 233 16.66 7.47 2.02
N THR A 234 15.90 6.55 1.41
CA THR A 234 16.38 5.79 0.23
C THR A 234 15.99 6.41 -1.11
N LEU A 235 15.07 7.38 -1.12
CA LEU A 235 14.60 8.07 -2.31
C LEU A 235 15.50 9.26 -2.69
N GLY A 236 15.40 9.71 -3.94
CA GLY A 236 16.05 10.93 -4.40
C GLY A 236 17.57 10.86 -4.55
N ARG A 237 18.14 9.65 -4.57
CA ARG A 237 19.58 9.45 -4.71
C ARG A 237 20.07 10.06 -6.02
N SER A 238 21.12 10.87 -5.93
CA SER A 238 21.75 11.49 -7.08
C SER A 238 22.41 10.45 -7.97
N SER A 239 22.33 10.64 -9.29
CA SER A 239 23.19 9.93 -10.23
C SER A 239 24.55 10.60 -10.30
N ARG A 240 25.48 10.03 -11.08
CA ARG A 240 26.79 10.66 -11.36
C ARG A 240 26.67 12.01 -12.04
N GLU A 241 25.59 12.24 -12.80
CA GLU A 241 25.43 13.41 -13.68
C GLU A 241 24.38 14.39 -13.17
N LYS A 242 23.44 13.95 -12.33
CA LYS A 242 22.27 14.75 -11.97
C LYS A 242 21.77 14.45 -10.56
N ALA A 243 21.52 15.51 -9.81
CA ALA A 243 20.79 15.45 -8.54
C ALA A 243 19.26 15.37 -8.78
N SER A 244 18.52 15.01 -7.73
CA SER A 244 17.05 15.06 -7.78
C SER A 244 16.59 16.48 -8.13
N ALA A 245 15.55 16.59 -8.95
CA ALA A 245 14.97 17.88 -9.33
C ALA A 245 14.33 18.62 -8.14
N PHE A 246 13.97 17.87 -7.09
CA PHE A 246 13.40 18.40 -5.86
C PHE A 246 14.07 17.74 -4.65
N GLU A 247 14.23 18.50 -3.58
CA GLU A 247 14.63 17.93 -2.29
C GLU A 247 13.53 17.00 -1.78
N ILE A 248 13.91 15.77 -1.42
CA ILE A 248 13.01 14.80 -0.82
C ILE A 248 13.34 14.73 0.66
N PRO A 249 12.51 15.30 1.55
CA PRO A 249 12.78 15.27 2.97
C PRO A 249 12.65 13.83 3.50
N ASP A 250 13.50 13.49 4.46
CA ASP A 250 13.32 12.28 5.26
C ASP A 250 12.10 12.46 6.17
N ALA A 251 11.21 11.48 6.15
CA ALA A 251 10.06 11.44 7.03
C ALA A 251 10.47 10.78 8.36
N SER A 252 10.15 11.43 9.48
CA SER A 252 10.43 10.86 10.79
C SER A 252 9.39 9.81 11.18
N ALA A 253 9.84 8.62 11.55
CA ALA A 253 8.98 7.62 12.17
C ALA A 253 8.58 8.07 13.59
N PRO A 254 7.34 7.79 14.03
CA PRO A 254 6.91 8.10 15.39
C PRO A 254 7.63 7.20 16.39
N MET A 255 8.29 7.80 17.38
CA MET A 255 9.00 7.07 18.45
C MET A 255 8.10 6.70 19.63
N LYS A 256 6.88 7.24 19.71
CA LYS A 256 5.99 7.07 20.88
C LYS A 256 4.53 7.15 20.51
N ILE A 257 3.74 6.22 21.04
CA ILE A 257 2.28 6.32 21.09
C ILE A 257 1.91 7.22 22.28
N ARG A 258 1.29 8.37 22.02
CA ARG A 258 0.83 9.28 23.09
C ARG A 258 -0.50 8.85 23.68
N SER A 259 -1.43 8.47 22.81
CA SER A 259 -2.76 8.01 23.17
C SER A 259 -3.36 7.26 21.99
N MET A 260 -4.13 6.22 22.25
CA MET A 260 -4.91 5.50 21.25
C MET A 260 -6.30 5.25 21.79
N GLY A 261 -7.32 5.43 20.95
CA GLY A 261 -8.71 5.30 21.32
C GLY A 261 -9.57 5.19 20.07
N PHE A 262 -10.82 4.79 20.26
CA PHE A 262 -11.82 4.81 19.20
C PHE A 262 -12.96 5.75 19.59
N CYS A 263 -13.60 6.34 18.59
CA CYS A 263 -14.82 7.12 18.74
C CYS A 263 -15.88 6.50 17.83
N LEU A 264 -17.08 6.28 18.35
CA LEU A 264 -18.21 5.90 17.52
C LEU A 264 -18.70 7.14 16.78
N CYS A 265 -18.37 7.24 15.50
CA CYS A 265 -19.01 8.21 14.63
C CYS A 265 -20.42 7.72 14.32
N ALA A 266 -21.44 8.45 14.76
CA ALA A 266 -22.78 8.28 14.24
C ALA A 266 -22.74 8.56 12.73
N ILE A 267 -22.77 7.50 11.93
CA ILE A 267 -22.97 7.64 10.49
C ILE A 267 -24.41 8.12 10.36
N LYS A 268 -24.60 9.44 10.16
CA LYS A 268 -25.87 9.97 9.67
C LYS A 268 -26.12 9.29 8.33
N LYS A 269 -27.02 8.32 8.33
CA LYS A 269 -27.59 7.74 7.10
C LYS A 269 -28.32 8.82 6.33
#